data_AF-A0A8R1DRQ5-F1
#
_entry.id   AF-A0A8R1DRQ5-F1
#
_cell.length_a   1.000
_cell.length_b   1.000
_cell.length_c   1.000
_cell.angle_alpha   90.00
_cell.angle_beta   90.00
_cell.angle_gamma   90.00
#
_symmetry.space_group_name_H-M   'P 1'
#
loop_
_entity.id
_entity.type
_entity.pdbx_description
1 polymer ?
#
loop_
_entity_poly.entity_id
_entity_poly.type
_entity_poly.pdbx_seq_one_letter_code
_entity_poly.pdbx_strand_id
1 'polypeptide(L)'
;MPKLLSGVKVLELAGLAPVPHCGLLLADFGADVTVIDKASPMVEQRLNRGKKMVECDLRSTADLKKVRELCRTSDVLLDPYRPGTLEKMGLDPLSLWEDNKGLIICRISGYGQTGRMSQEAGHDINYVAMSGMMPTFTGVEASRPWPPVNMLADFAGGGLSAAFGIVSAILARAHNGGKGCVLDCSMTEGVAYLASFVQHYYDQPHLFTDKYAAFAGECPIYRTYKTKDGKFIAVGPLEPKFHTAMFEVLGIDGGELFENPEKIIKLLEEKFLEKTRDEWAQIFEGKDCCVTPVLDIHEVGTYGQHIDRQNFTRSDQFGGTWIAKPSPRVQTPEQLRSKL
;
A
#
# COMPACT_ATOMS: atom_id res chain seq x y z
N MET A 1 -12.74 14.84 -8.62
CA MET A 1 -11.91 15.26 -7.48
C MET A 1 -11.04 16.43 -7.91
N PRO A 2 -10.64 17.33 -7.01
CA PRO A 2 -9.56 18.28 -7.25
C PRO A 2 -8.34 17.56 -7.85
N LYS A 3 -7.84 18.06 -8.99
CA LYS A 3 -6.67 17.51 -9.67
C LYS A 3 -5.42 18.14 -9.05
N LEU A 4 -5.00 17.60 -7.90
CA LEU A 4 -3.87 18.13 -7.13
C LEU A 4 -2.55 18.16 -7.93
N LEU A 5 -2.41 17.25 -8.88
CA LEU A 5 -1.24 17.13 -9.75
C LEU A 5 -1.53 17.62 -11.18
N SER A 6 -2.55 18.47 -11.36
CA SER A 6 -2.86 19.04 -12.67
C SER A 6 -1.67 19.79 -13.24
N GLY A 7 -1.28 19.45 -14.47
CA GLY A 7 -0.14 20.03 -15.17
C GLY A 7 1.17 19.28 -14.98
N VAL A 8 1.24 18.30 -14.07
CA VAL A 8 2.40 17.41 -13.91
C VAL A 8 2.37 16.35 -15.02
N LYS A 9 3.46 16.22 -15.78
CA LYS A 9 3.63 15.21 -16.83
C LYS A 9 4.57 14.10 -16.36
N VAL A 10 4.10 12.86 -16.41
CA VAL A 10 4.85 11.68 -15.96
C VAL A 10 5.06 10.75 -17.14
N LEU A 11 6.31 10.39 -17.41
CA LEU A 11 6.68 9.34 -18.35
C LEU A 11 6.96 8.06 -17.57
N GLU A 12 6.18 7.02 -17.81
CA GLU A 12 6.28 5.74 -17.12
C GLU A 12 6.85 4.70 -18.09
N LEU A 13 8.08 4.21 -17.84
CA LEU A 13 8.58 3.06 -18.59
C LEU A 13 7.88 1.80 -18.08
N ALA A 14 7.40 0.96 -18.99
CA ALA A 14 6.63 -0.23 -18.64
C ALA A 14 7.42 -1.15 -17.69
N GLY A 15 6.77 -1.53 -16.60
CA GLY A 15 7.29 -2.36 -15.53
C GLY A 15 6.18 -3.15 -14.85
N LEU A 16 6.51 -3.75 -13.71
CA LEU A 16 5.57 -4.53 -12.89
C LEU A 16 5.13 -3.73 -11.66
N ALA A 17 4.00 -4.16 -11.09
CA ALA A 17 3.43 -3.82 -9.78
C ALA A 17 3.81 -2.43 -9.17
N PRO A 18 5.00 -2.23 -8.55
CA PRO A 18 5.36 -0.96 -7.93
C PRO A 18 5.27 0.26 -8.87
N VAL A 19 5.74 0.14 -10.10
CA VAL A 19 5.82 1.28 -11.03
C VAL A 19 4.46 1.64 -11.61
N PRO A 20 3.66 0.68 -12.13
CA PRO A 20 2.28 0.95 -12.50
C PRO A 20 1.42 1.44 -11.34
N HIS A 21 1.65 0.98 -10.11
CA HIS A 21 0.96 1.51 -8.93
C HIS A 21 1.35 2.97 -8.65
N CYS A 22 2.65 3.31 -8.68
CA CYS A 22 3.12 4.69 -8.54
C CYS A 22 2.47 5.61 -9.58
N GLY A 23 2.52 5.23 -10.86
CA GLY A 23 1.87 5.99 -11.93
C GLY A 23 0.36 6.09 -11.75
N LEU A 24 -0.31 5.04 -11.23
CA LEU A 24 -1.74 5.05 -10.95
C LEU A 24 -2.08 6.09 -9.87
N LEU A 25 -1.33 6.13 -8.77
CA LEU A 25 -1.52 7.12 -7.72
C LEU A 25 -1.41 8.54 -8.29
N LEU A 26 -0.35 8.81 -9.07
CA LEU A 26 -0.14 10.13 -9.68
C LEU A 26 -1.29 10.50 -10.64
N ALA A 27 -1.75 9.57 -11.47
CA ALA A 27 -2.86 9.77 -12.40
C ALA A 27 -4.19 10.01 -11.67
N ASP A 28 -4.48 9.22 -10.62
CA ASP A 28 -5.69 9.33 -9.81
C ASP A 28 -5.78 10.73 -9.12
N PHE A 29 -4.64 11.36 -8.84
CA PHE A 29 -4.56 12.74 -8.32
C PHE A 29 -4.35 13.82 -9.40
N GLY A 30 -4.41 13.46 -10.69
CA GLY A 30 -4.57 14.39 -11.81
C GLY A 30 -3.32 14.67 -12.65
N ALA A 31 -2.22 13.92 -12.45
CA ALA A 31 -1.07 13.98 -13.35
C ALA A 31 -1.41 13.40 -14.74
N ASP A 32 -0.76 13.91 -15.79
CA ASP A 32 -0.82 13.33 -17.13
C ASP A 32 0.26 12.25 -17.26
N VAL A 33 -0.14 11.00 -17.06
CA VAL A 33 0.77 9.84 -17.06
C VAL A 33 0.74 9.15 -18.42
N THR A 34 1.89 9.07 -19.07
CA THR A 34 2.10 8.37 -20.35
C THR A 34 2.97 7.15 -20.13
N VAL A 35 2.41 5.97 -20.33
CA VAL A 35 3.09 4.67 -20.27
C VAL A 35 3.75 4.38 -21.62
N ILE A 36 5.04 4.05 -21.57
CA ILE A 36 5.85 3.63 -22.70
C ILE A 36 5.99 2.11 -22.65
N ASP A 37 5.30 1.43 -23.57
CA ASP A 37 5.29 -0.04 -23.66
C ASP A 37 5.25 -0.49 -25.14
N LYS A 38 5.34 -1.79 -25.39
CA LYS A 38 5.18 -2.40 -26.72
C LYS A 38 3.70 -2.54 -27.09
N ALA A 39 3.39 -2.65 -28.39
CA ALA A 39 2.03 -2.88 -28.91
C ALA A 39 1.32 -4.04 -28.22
N SER A 40 2.06 -5.13 -28.02
CA SER A 40 1.61 -6.36 -27.40
C SER A 40 2.32 -6.52 -26.06
N PRO A 41 1.84 -5.86 -25.00
CA PRO A 41 2.46 -5.95 -23.69
C PRO A 41 2.37 -7.39 -23.20
N MET A 42 3.48 -7.92 -22.66
CA MET A 42 3.53 -9.28 -22.11
C MET A 42 2.87 -9.37 -20.72
N VAL A 43 2.59 -8.23 -20.10
CA VAL A 43 2.10 -8.10 -18.72
C VAL A 43 0.73 -7.44 -18.75
N GLU A 44 -0.15 -7.90 -17.86
CA GLU A 44 -1.50 -7.38 -17.74
C GLU A 44 -1.52 -5.93 -17.18
N GLN A 45 -2.24 -5.05 -17.86
CA GLN A 45 -2.19 -3.59 -17.66
C GLN A 45 -3.37 -3.03 -16.84
N ARG A 46 -3.84 -3.76 -15.81
CA ARG A 46 -5.04 -3.36 -15.03
C ARG A 46 -4.88 -2.09 -14.21
N LEU A 47 -3.64 -1.67 -13.94
CA LEU A 47 -3.33 -0.43 -13.21
C LEU A 47 -3.21 0.81 -14.11
N ASN A 48 -3.62 0.72 -15.39
CA ASN A 48 -3.52 1.83 -16.34
C ASN A 48 -4.76 2.72 -16.43
N ARG A 49 -5.75 2.59 -15.52
CA ARG A 49 -6.87 3.53 -15.50
C ARG A 49 -6.34 4.97 -15.36
N GLY A 50 -6.89 5.89 -16.14
CA GLY A 50 -6.48 7.30 -16.13
C GLY A 50 -5.15 7.61 -16.80
N LYS A 51 -4.42 6.61 -17.34
CA LYS A 51 -3.15 6.79 -18.06
C LYS A 51 -3.34 6.73 -19.57
N LYS A 52 -2.39 7.31 -20.30
CA LYS A 52 -2.24 7.15 -21.76
C LYS A 52 -1.14 6.13 -22.04
N MET A 53 -1.22 5.46 -23.17
CA MET A 53 -0.18 4.52 -23.62
C MET A 53 0.39 4.99 -24.95
N VAL A 54 1.71 4.96 -25.08
CA VAL A 54 2.45 5.21 -26.32
C VAL A 54 3.30 3.99 -26.61
N GLU A 55 3.12 3.46 -27.81
CA GLU A 55 3.86 2.29 -28.27
C GLU A 55 5.30 2.66 -28.64
N CYS A 56 6.28 1.98 -28.02
CA CYS A 56 7.71 2.09 -28.31
C CYS A 56 8.41 0.74 -28.03
N ASP A 57 9.30 0.31 -28.93
CA ASP A 57 10.25 -0.76 -28.61
C ASP A 57 11.54 -0.15 -28.03
N LEU A 58 11.74 -0.30 -26.71
CA LEU A 58 12.95 0.20 -26.03
C LEU A 58 14.27 -0.48 -26.45
N ARG A 59 14.23 -1.42 -27.40
CA ARG A 59 15.41 -1.98 -28.09
C ARG A 59 15.78 -1.20 -29.36
N SER A 60 14.86 -0.40 -29.89
CA SER A 60 15.05 0.41 -31.09
C SER A 60 15.70 1.74 -30.74
N THR A 61 16.83 2.03 -31.37
CA THR A 61 17.51 3.33 -31.21
C THR A 61 16.65 4.50 -31.67
N ALA A 62 15.74 4.29 -32.62
CA ALA A 62 14.80 5.30 -33.07
C ALA A 62 13.72 5.59 -32.01
N ASP A 63 13.20 4.57 -31.34
CA ASP A 63 12.20 4.76 -30.29
C ASP A 63 12.83 5.31 -29.00
N LEU A 64 14.07 4.93 -28.67
CA LEU A 64 14.83 5.54 -27.57
C LEU A 64 15.01 7.06 -27.77
N LYS A 65 15.19 7.53 -29.02
CA LYS A 65 15.19 8.97 -29.33
C LYS A 65 13.83 9.62 -29.06
N LYS A 66 12.72 8.94 -29.38
CA LYS A 66 11.37 9.45 -29.07
C LYS A 66 11.15 9.54 -27.56
N VAL A 67 11.57 8.54 -26.80
CA VAL A 67 11.49 8.54 -25.33
C VAL A 67 12.30 9.69 -24.75
N ARG A 68 13.53 9.91 -25.24
CA ARG A 68 14.35 11.06 -24.85
C ARG A 68 13.67 12.40 -25.15
N GLU A 69 13.00 12.54 -26.30
CA GLU A 69 12.23 13.73 -26.65
C GLU A 69 11.06 13.95 -25.67
N LEU A 70 10.34 12.90 -25.29
CA LEU A 70 9.29 12.98 -24.28
C LEU A 70 9.84 13.42 -22.92
N CYS A 71 11.02 12.92 -22.52
CA CYS A 71 11.69 13.37 -21.29
C CYS A 71 11.99 14.88 -21.27
N ARG A 72 12.20 15.53 -22.44
CA ARG A 72 12.47 16.98 -22.51
C ARG A 72 11.33 17.84 -21.96
N THR A 73 10.10 17.32 -22.03
CA THR A 73 8.88 18.05 -21.64
C THR A 73 8.14 17.40 -20.47
N SER A 74 8.72 16.35 -19.88
CA SER A 74 8.16 15.64 -18.74
C SER A 74 8.71 16.19 -17.42
N ASP A 75 7.92 16.10 -16.36
CA ASP A 75 8.34 16.43 -15.00
C ASP A 75 9.00 15.25 -14.31
N VAL A 76 8.53 14.04 -14.60
CA VAL A 76 8.94 12.80 -13.93
C VAL A 76 9.18 11.71 -14.96
N LEU A 77 10.25 10.93 -14.77
CA LEU A 77 10.50 9.65 -15.43
C LEU A 77 10.46 8.53 -14.37
N LEU A 78 9.64 7.50 -14.58
CA LEU A 78 9.64 6.28 -13.76
C LEU A 78 10.47 5.19 -14.44
N ASP A 79 11.54 4.74 -13.77
CA ASP A 79 12.45 3.68 -14.20
C ASP A 79 12.23 2.42 -13.34
N PRO A 80 11.63 1.34 -13.89
CA PRO A 80 11.40 0.08 -13.17
C PRO A 80 12.57 -0.90 -13.25
N TYR A 81 13.65 -0.56 -13.96
CA TYR A 81 14.62 -1.55 -14.39
C TYR A 81 15.76 -1.77 -13.39
N ARG A 82 16.45 -2.90 -13.56
CA ARG A 82 17.69 -3.18 -12.85
C ARG A 82 18.70 -2.04 -13.05
N PRO A 83 19.47 -1.65 -12.01
CA PRO A 83 20.47 -0.59 -12.11
C PRO A 83 21.42 -0.82 -13.29
N GLY A 84 21.71 0.25 -14.04
CA GLY A 84 22.51 0.18 -15.27
C GLY A 84 21.70 -0.08 -16.55
N THR A 85 20.43 -0.48 -16.47
CA THR A 85 19.60 -0.72 -17.66
C THR A 85 19.26 0.57 -18.39
N LEU A 86 18.86 1.61 -17.65
CA LEU A 86 18.51 2.91 -18.21
C LEU A 86 19.73 3.56 -18.91
N GLU A 87 20.92 3.38 -18.33
CA GLU A 87 22.19 3.82 -18.89
C GLU A 87 22.52 3.09 -20.20
N LYS A 88 22.32 1.77 -20.26
CA LYS A 88 22.49 0.98 -21.50
C LYS A 88 21.52 1.39 -22.61
N MET A 89 20.37 1.97 -22.24
CA MET A 89 19.40 2.55 -23.17
C MET A 89 19.77 3.97 -23.64
N GLY A 90 20.86 4.55 -23.13
CA GLY A 90 21.24 5.94 -23.44
C GLY A 90 20.32 6.99 -22.81
N LEU A 91 19.61 6.61 -21.73
CA LEU A 91 18.68 7.45 -20.97
C LEU A 91 19.22 7.72 -19.57
N ASP A 92 20.54 7.77 -19.39
CA ASP A 92 21.15 8.01 -18.08
C ASP A 92 20.79 9.41 -17.51
N PRO A 93 20.74 9.56 -16.17
CA PRO A 93 20.32 10.82 -15.55
C PRO A 93 21.10 12.06 -15.98
N LEU A 94 22.42 11.96 -16.12
CA LEU A 94 23.25 13.11 -16.46
C LEU A 94 22.95 13.58 -17.88
N SER A 95 22.89 12.66 -18.84
CA SER A 95 22.51 12.96 -20.23
C SER A 95 21.10 13.54 -20.35
N LEU A 96 20.13 13.02 -19.58
CA LEU A 96 18.75 13.54 -19.61
C LEU A 96 18.66 14.97 -19.03
N TRP A 97 19.48 15.31 -18.04
CA TRP A 97 19.51 16.66 -17.47
C TRP A 97 20.20 17.71 -18.34
N GLU A 98 21.03 17.30 -19.31
CA GLU A 98 21.51 18.21 -20.36
C GLU A 98 20.34 18.80 -21.15
N ASP A 99 19.31 17.98 -21.39
CA ASP A 99 18.11 18.36 -22.13
C ASP A 99 16.99 18.95 -21.25
N ASN A 100 16.85 18.45 -20.01
CA ASN A 100 15.82 18.90 -19.06
C ASN A 100 16.35 18.87 -17.61
N LYS A 101 16.92 19.98 -17.15
CA LYS A 101 17.45 20.14 -15.77
C LYS A 101 16.40 19.98 -14.67
N GLY A 102 15.11 20.07 -15.02
CA GLY A 102 13.99 19.94 -14.08
C GLY A 102 13.45 18.52 -13.93
N LEU A 103 13.94 17.56 -14.72
CA LEU A 103 13.42 16.19 -14.73
C LEU A 103 13.70 15.48 -13.41
N ILE A 104 12.66 14.93 -12.78
CA ILE A 104 12.78 14.04 -11.63
C ILE A 104 12.83 12.61 -12.16
N ILE A 105 13.87 11.86 -11.81
CA ILE A 105 14.05 10.48 -12.27
C ILE A 105 13.86 9.56 -11.07
N CYS A 106 12.72 8.88 -11.00
CA CYS A 106 12.40 7.96 -9.92
C CYS A 106 12.71 6.53 -10.36
N ARG A 107 13.75 5.95 -9.75
CA ARG A 107 14.22 4.60 -10.04
C ARG A 107 13.70 3.68 -8.95
N ILE A 108 12.79 2.78 -9.31
CA ILE A 108 12.10 1.91 -8.36
C ILE A 108 12.64 0.50 -8.55
N SER A 109 13.40 0.01 -7.57
CA SER A 109 14.05 -1.31 -7.62
C SER A 109 13.89 -2.07 -6.30
N GLY A 110 14.17 -3.37 -6.31
CA GLY A 110 14.04 -4.20 -5.12
C GLY A 110 15.05 -3.88 -4.01
N TYR A 111 16.31 -3.73 -4.40
CA TYR A 111 17.45 -3.64 -3.49
C TYR A 111 18.21 -2.30 -3.58
N GLY A 112 17.68 -1.30 -4.32
CA GLY A 112 18.32 -0.01 -4.54
C GLY A 112 19.24 0.03 -5.77
N GLN A 113 19.83 1.19 -6.07
CA GLN A 113 20.75 1.36 -7.21
C GLN A 113 22.18 0.88 -6.95
N THR A 114 22.54 0.63 -5.69
CA THR A 114 23.88 0.24 -5.27
C THR A 114 23.87 -0.91 -4.25
N GLY A 115 25.05 -1.44 -3.91
CA GLY A 115 25.19 -2.54 -2.95
C GLY A 115 25.22 -3.91 -3.60
N ARG A 116 25.58 -4.93 -2.79
CA ARG A 116 25.91 -6.28 -3.27
C ARG A 116 24.77 -6.97 -4.04
N MET A 117 23.52 -6.68 -3.66
CA MET A 117 22.32 -7.30 -4.23
C MET A 117 21.67 -6.44 -5.33
N SER A 118 22.23 -5.27 -5.67
CA SER A 118 21.63 -4.34 -6.65
C SER A 118 21.39 -4.97 -8.03
N GLN A 119 22.18 -5.98 -8.40
CA GLN A 119 22.06 -6.70 -9.67
C GLN A 119 21.29 -8.03 -9.54
N GLU A 120 20.85 -8.41 -8.36
CA GLU A 120 20.14 -9.67 -8.12
C GLU A 120 18.66 -9.56 -8.51
N ALA A 121 18.06 -10.69 -8.86
CA ALA A 121 16.62 -10.77 -9.07
C ALA A 121 15.90 -10.91 -7.72
N GLY A 122 14.62 -10.52 -7.69
CA GLY A 122 13.76 -10.72 -6.54
C GLY A 122 12.31 -10.38 -6.88
N HIS A 123 11.43 -10.67 -5.93
CA HIS A 123 10.04 -10.23 -5.90
C HIS A 123 9.73 -9.72 -4.49
N ASP A 124 8.53 -9.17 -4.30
CA ASP A 124 8.04 -8.62 -3.03
C ASP A 124 8.50 -9.42 -1.81
N ILE A 125 8.25 -10.74 -1.78
CA ILE A 125 8.61 -11.63 -0.69
C ILE A 125 10.11 -11.55 -0.31
N ASN A 126 11.01 -11.42 -1.26
CA ASN A 126 12.45 -11.31 -0.99
C ASN A 126 12.78 -9.98 -0.32
N TYR A 127 12.15 -8.89 -0.78
CA TYR A 127 12.37 -7.54 -0.26
C TYR A 127 11.77 -7.38 1.14
N VAL A 128 10.57 -7.92 1.36
CA VAL A 128 9.95 -7.98 2.69
C VAL A 128 10.81 -8.81 3.65
N ALA A 129 11.35 -9.95 3.21
CA ALA A 129 12.21 -10.78 4.05
C ALA A 129 13.48 -10.01 4.47
N MET A 130 14.10 -9.30 3.52
CA MET A 130 15.32 -8.52 3.77
C MET A 130 15.09 -7.24 4.57
N SER A 131 13.85 -6.75 4.66
CA SER A 131 13.51 -5.58 5.49
C SER A 131 13.58 -5.84 7.00
N GLY A 132 13.66 -7.11 7.41
CA GLY A 132 13.60 -7.55 8.80
C GLY A 132 12.18 -7.69 9.36
N MET A 133 11.14 -7.33 8.60
CA MET A 133 9.77 -7.31 9.11
C MET A 133 8.98 -8.60 8.89
N MET A 134 9.41 -9.49 7.99
CA MET A 134 8.62 -10.67 7.67
C MET A 134 8.18 -11.52 8.89
N PRO A 135 9.03 -11.73 9.92
CA PRO A 135 8.64 -12.49 11.10
C PRO A 135 7.51 -11.85 11.94
N THR A 136 7.28 -10.54 11.82
CA THR A 136 6.34 -9.81 12.69
C THR A 136 4.89 -9.90 12.21
N PHE A 137 4.62 -10.26 10.95
CA PHE A 137 3.26 -10.22 10.38
C PHE A 137 2.39 -11.43 10.74
N THR A 138 3.00 -12.57 11.03
CA THR A 138 2.25 -13.83 11.15
C THR A 138 1.96 -14.26 12.58
N GLY A 139 2.49 -13.50 13.54
CA GLY A 139 2.45 -13.84 14.95
C GLY A 139 3.47 -14.90 15.34
N VAL A 140 3.69 -15.00 16.65
CA VAL A 140 4.78 -15.79 17.25
C VAL A 140 4.59 -17.31 17.14
N GLU A 141 3.35 -17.78 16.97
CA GLU A 141 3.01 -19.20 16.86
C GLU A 141 2.93 -19.71 15.40
N ALA A 142 3.22 -18.85 14.41
CA ALA A 142 3.17 -19.25 13.01
C ALA A 142 4.26 -20.30 12.68
N SER A 143 3.87 -21.38 11.98
CA SER A 143 4.81 -22.43 11.56
C SER A 143 5.89 -21.95 10.59
N ARG A 144 5.65 -20.83 9.91
CA ARG A 144 6.61 -20.05 9.13
C ARG A 144 6.09 -18.63 8.93
N PRO A 145 6.96 -17.66 8.61
CA PRO A 145 6.52 -16.36 8.14
C PRO A 145 5.77 -16.47 6.81
N TRP A 146 4.75 -15.64 6.66
CA TRP A 146 3.86 -15.52 5.51
C TRP A 146 3.99 -14.10 4.98
N PRO A 147 4.17 -13.91 3.67
CA PRO A 147 4.17 -12.57 3.11
C PRO A 147 2.75 -11.98 3.20
N PRO A 148 2.60 -10.69 3.54
CA PRO A 148 1.32 -9.99 3.49
C PRO A 148 0.94 -9.71 2.03
N VAL A 149 0.63 -10.79 1.30
CA VAL A 149 0.54 -10.83 -0.17
C VAL A 149 1.75 -10.13 -0.80
N ASN A 150 1.58 -9.35 -1.87
CA ASN A 150 2.60 -8.41 -2.35
C ASN A 150 2.25 -6.94 -2.01
N MET A 151 1.57 -6.71 -0.88
CA MET A 151 1.09 -5.36 -0.52
C MET A 151 2.17 -4.49 0.09
N LEU A 152 3.19 -5.11 0.68
CA LEU A 152 4.13 -4.38 1.51
C LEU A 152 5.31 -3.84 0.73
N ALA A 153 6.05 -4.64 -0.03
CA ALA A 153 7.20 -4.15 -0.77
C ALA A 153 6.81 -3.54 -2.11
N ASP A 154 6.00 -4.22 -2.93
CA ASP A 154 5.60 -3.69 -4.24
C ASP A 154 4.80 -2.38 -4.09
N PHE A 155 3.82 -2.35 -3.17
CA PHE A 155 2.89 -1.22 -3.10
C PHE A 155 3.23 -0.20 -2.01
N ALA A 156 3.29 -0.60 -0.74
CA ALA A 156 3.52 0.36 0.35
C ALA A 156 4.97 0.91 0.32
N GLY A 157 5.96 0.03 0.40
CA GLY A 157 7.38 0.37 0.46
C GLY A 157 7.95 0.82 -0.88
N GLY A 158 7.39 0.35 -1.99
CA GLY A 158 7.78 0.70 -3.36
C GLY A 158 6.93 1.83 -3.93
N GLY A 159 5.79 1.49 -4.54
CA GLY A 159 5.00 2.44 -5.33
C GLY A 159 4.50 3.67 -4.56
N LEU A 160 4.02 3.51 -3.32
CA LEU A 160 3.53 4.61 -2.50
C LEU A 160 4.68 5.49 -1.98
N SER A 161 5.76 4.90 -1.47
CA SER A 161 6.97 5.63 -1.09
C SER A 161 7.55 6.43 -2.27
N ALA A 162 7.58 5.83 -3.46
CA ALA A 162 8.02 6.51 -4.68
C ALA A 162 7.11 7.69 -5.03
N ALA A 163 5.79 7.52 -5.00
CA ALA A 163 4.85 8.61 -5.24
C ALA A 163 5.01 9.75 -4.22
N PHE A 164 5.20 9.43 -2.94
CA PHE A 164 5.50 10.42 -1.90
C PHE A 164 6.81 11.17 -2.17
N GLY A 165 7.87 10.45 -2.55
CA GLY A 165 9.15 11.03 -2.94
C GLY A 165 9.03 11.96 -4.14
N ILE A 166 8.26 11.57 -5.17
CA ILE A 166 8.01 12.36 -6.37
C ILE A 166 7.29 13.67 -6.03
N VAL A 167 6.19 13.60 -5.26
CA VAL A 167 5.45 14.81 -4.87
C VAL A 167 6.34 15.73 -4.02
N SER A 168 7.15 15.17 -3.13
CA SER A 168 8.13 15.92 -2.33
C SER A 168 9.20 16.58 -3.21
N ALA A 169 9.70 15.87 -4.22
CA ALA A 169 10.67 16.40 -5.17
C ALA A 169 10.08 17.50 -6.06
N ILE A 170 8.82 17.37 -6.49
CA ILE A 170 8.09 18.42 -7.23
C ILE A 170 7.95 19.68 -6.36
N LEU A 171 7.59 19.52 -5.08
CA LEU A 171 7.51 20.64 -4.15
C LEU A 171 8.89 21.29 -3.94
N ALA A 172 9.91 20.50 -3.65
CA ALA A 172 11.28 21.00 -3.48
C ALA A 172 11.79 21.73 -4.73
N ARG A 173 11.43 21.24 -5.93
CA ARG A 173 11.78 21.85 -7.22
C ARG A 173 11.23 23.28 -7.36
N ALA A 174 10.06 23.57 -6.78
CA ALA A 174 9.51 24.92 -6.74
C ALA A 174 10.34 25.91 -5.90
N HIS A 175 11.17 25.39 -4.98
CA HIS A 175 11.96 26.20 -4.05
C HIS A 175 13.47 26.17 -4.34
N ASN A 176 13.96 25.24 -5.18
CA ASN A 176 15.39 25.05 -5.44
C ASN A 176 15.87 25.63 -6.80
N GLY A 177 15.07 26.50 -7.42
CA GLY A 177 15.35 27.06 -8.74
C GLY A 177 15.01 26.13 -9.90
N GLY A 178 14.04 25.22 -9.73
CA GLY A 178 13.51 24.38 -10.81
C GLY A 178 14.34 23.14 -11.12
N LYS A 179 15.27 22.74 -10.26
CA LYS A 179 16.16 21.59 -10.49
C LYS A 179 15.50 20.28 -10.06
N GLY A 180 15.58 19.28 -10.95
CA GLY A 180 15.17 17.91 -10.66
C GLY A 180 16.20 17.15 -9.81
N CYS A 181 15.90 15.89 -9.53
CA CYS A 181 16.77 14.98 -8.78
C CYS A 181 16.53 13.52 -9.20
N VAL A 182 17.45 12.64 -8.80
CA VAL A 182 17.21 11.19 -8.84
C VAL A 182 16.63 10.78 -7.49
N LEU A 183 15.54 10.01 -7.52
CA LEU A 183 14.99 9.31 -6.38
C LEU A 183 15.36 7.82 -6.54
N ASP A 184 16.22 7.32 -5.66
CA ASP A 184 16.50 5.88 -5.54
C ASP A 184 15.49 5.28 -4.55
N CYS A 185 14.53 4.52 -5.08
CA CYS A 185 13.44 3.93 -4.31
C CYS A 185 13.65 2.41 -4.23
N SER A 186 14.41 1.97 -3.22
CA SER A 186 14.56 0.56 -2.86
C SER A 186 13.32 0.06 -2.12
N MET A 187 12.66 -0.98 -2.63
CA MET A 187 11.50 -1.59 -1.97
C MET A 187 11.88 -2.19 -0.61
N THR A 188 13.08 -2.77 -0.49
CA THR A 188 13.58 -3.32 0.79
C THR A 188 13.71 -2.21 1.84
N GLU A 189 14.34 -1.10 1.48
CA GLU A 189 14.51 0.04 2.39
C GLU A 189 13.18 0.74 2.67
N GLY A 190 12.30 0.81 1.67
CA GLY A 190 10.96 1.37 1.83
C GLY A 190 10.13 0.62 2.88
N VAL A 191 10.18 -0.72 2.86
CA VAL A 191 9.51 -1.52 3.92
C VAL A 191 10.17 -1.31 5.28
N ALA A 192 11.52 -1.28 5.33
CA ALA A 192 12.23 -1.02 6.58
C ALA A 192 11.88 0.37 7.15
N TYR A 193 11.77 1.39 6.28
CA TYR A 193 11.41 2.74 6.67
C TYR A 193 9.96 2.83 7.16
N LEU A 194 9.00 2.20 6.47
CA LEU A 194 7.61 2.09 6.92
C LEU A 194 7.51 1.45 8.31
N ALA A 195 8.40 0.52 8.61
CA ALA A 195 8.44 -0.17 9.89
C ALA A 195 9.16 0.59 11.01
N SER A 196 9.45 1.88 10.84
CA SER A 196 10.14 2.68 11.85
C SER A 196 9.49 2.57 13.23
N PHE A 197 8.16 2.57 13.34
CA PHE A 197 7.50 2.38 14.63
C PHE A 197 7.83 1.01 15.25
N VAL A 198 7.69 -0.07 14.50
CA VAL A 198 8.00 -1.42 15.01
C VAL A 198 9.46 -1.50 15.42
N GLN A 199 10.38 -1.01 14.59
CA GLN A 199 11.82 -1.06 14.85
C GLN A 199 12.24 -0.30 16.12
N HIS A 200 11.67 0.89 16.36
CA HIS A 200 12.02 1.71 17.52
C HIS A 200 11.41 1.20 18.84
N TYR A 201 10.35 0.41 18.77
CA TYR A 201 9.62 -0.08 19.95
C TYR A 201 9.67 -1.61 20.11
N TYR A 202 10.46 -2.31 19.31
CA TYR A 202 10.49 -3.78 19.29
C TYR A 202 10.96 -4.37 20.63
N ASP A 203 11.69 -3.59 21.44
CA ASP A 203 12.15 -3.96 22.77
C ASP A 203 11.04 -3.94 23.84
N GLN A 204 9.84 -3.46 23.51
CA GLN A 204 8.68 -3.46 24.40
C GLN A 204 7.96 -4.81 24.37
N PRO A 205 8.11 -5.67 25.39
CA PRO A 205 7.66 -7.06 25.29
C PRO A 205 6.14 -7.19 25.16
N HIS A 206 5.40 -6.38 25.91
CA HIS A 206 3.94 -6.30 25.90
C HIS A 206 3.34 -5.82 24.57
N LEU A 207 4.15 -5.23 23.67
CA LEU A 207 3.70 -4.81 22.34
C LEU A 207 4.02 -5.85 21.26
N PHE A 208 5.19 -6.48 21.29
CA PHE A 208 5.66 -7.27 20.14
C PHE A 208 6.14 -8.69 20.44
N THR A 209 6.79 -8.95 21.57
CA THR A 209 7.56 -10.21 21.74
C THR A 209 6.94 -11.22 22.69
N ASP A 210 6.13 -10.77 23.66
CA ASP A 210 5.42 -11.69 24.55
C ASP A 210 4.34 -12.45 23.76
N LYS A 211 4.03 -13.68 24.18
CA LYS A 211 3.02 -14.54 23.53
C LYS A 211 1.69 -13.80 23.30
N TYR A 212 1.23 -13.05 24.30
CA TYR A 212 -0.04 -12.31 24.28
C TYR A 212 0.14 -10.80 24.06
N ALA A 213 1.30 -10.37 23.56
CA ALA A 213 1.57 -8.98 23.27
C ALA A 213 0.59 -8.42 22.22
N ALA A 214 0.30 -7.13 22.30
CA ALA A 214 -0.75 -6.48 21.51
C ALA A 214 -0.63 -6.77 20.00
N PHE A 215 0.58 -6.81 19.44
CA PHE A 215 0.82 -7.02 18.01
C PHE A 215 1.52 -8.35 17.69
N ALA A 216 1.50 -9.32 18.62
CA ALA A 216 2.11 -10.65 18.45
C ALA A 216 1.16 -11.71 17.87
N GLY A 217 -0.11 -11.37 17.63
CA GLY A 217 -1.11 -12.21 16.98
C GLY A 217 -2.04 -13.00 17.91
N GLU A 218 -1.62 -13.32 19.14
CA GLU A 218 -2.43 -14.12 20.08
C GLU A 218 -3.11 -13.28 21.19
N CYS A 219 -2.92 -11.96 21.22
CA CYS A 219 -3.57 -11.08 22.19
C CYS A 219 -5.11 -11.26 22.17
N PRO A 220 -5.77 -11.56 23.31
CA PRO A 220 -7.23 -11.81 23.33
C PRO A 220 -8.06 -10.63 22.81
N ILE A 221 -7.54 -9.41 22.95
CA ILE A 221 -8.20 -8.16 22.55
C ILE A 221 -7.58 -7.51 21.31
N TYR A 222 -6.75 -8.25 20.55
CA TYR A 222 -6.21 -7.83 19.26
C TYR A 222 -5.96 -9.04 18.35
N ARG A 223 -7.04 -9.65 17.85
CA ARG A 223 -7.02 -10.84 16.97
C ARG A 223 -8.36 -11.05 16.28
N THR A 224 -8.42 -12.07 15.41
CA THR A 224 -9.67 -12.51 14.78
C THR A 224 -10.27 -13.72 15.47
N TYR A 225 -11.60 -13.78 15.55
CA TYR A 225 -12.37 -14.89 16.12
C TYR A 225 -13.32 -15.49 15.10
N LYS A 226 -13.36 -16.83 15.05
CA LYS A 226 -14.29 -17.57 14.18
C LYS A 226 -15.70 -17.51 14.76
N THR A 227 -16.68 -17.38 13.88
CA THR A 227 -18.11 -17.27 14.22
C THR A 227 -18.89 -18.49 13.75
N LYS A 228 -20.18 -18.57 14.10
CA LYS A 228 -21.04 -19.73 13.84
C LYS A 228 -21.09 -20.18 12.38
N ASP A 229 -21.03 -19.25 11.43
CA ASP A 229 -21.07 -19.50 9.98
C ASP A 229 -19.67 -19.75 9.38
N GLY A 230 -18.64 -19.88 10.23
CA GLY A 230 -17.27 -20.14 9.81
C GLY A 230 -16.51 -18.92 9.30
N LYS A 231 -17.14 -17.75 9.27
CA LYS A 231 -16.51 -16.45 8.98
C LYS A 231 -15.87 -15.86 10.25
N PHE A 232 -15.23 -14.70 10.13
CA PHE A 232 -14.45 -14.10 11.21
C PHE A 232 -14.92 -12.69 11.58
N ILE A 233 -14.79 -12.38 12.86
CA ILE A 233 -14.84 -11.03 13.43
C ILE A 233 -13.43 -10.61 13.82
N ALA A 234 -13.06 -9.36 13.55
CA ALA A 234 -11.84 -8.74 14.07
C ALA A 234 -12.14 -8.02 15.39
N VAL A 235 -11.35 -8.29 16.41
CA VAL A 235 -11.40 -7.68 17.74
C VAL A 235 -10.11 -6.89 17.94
N GLY A 236 -10.23 -5.60 18.26
CA GLY A 236 -9.08 -4.72 18.54
C GLY A 236 -9.25 -3.67 19.66
N PRO A 237 -10.03 -3.88 20.74
CA PRO A 237 -10.19 -2.87 21.80
C PRO A 237 -8.99 -2.88 22.79
N LEU A 238 -7.87 -2.31 22.38
CA LEU A 238 -6.67 -2.26 23.23
C LEU A 238 -6.87 -1.40 24.49
N GLU A 239 -7.63 -0.31 24.40
CA GLU A 239 -7.84 0.62 25.51
C GLU A 239 -8.89 0.11 26.53
N PRO A 240 -8.68 0.32 27.85
CA PRO A 240 -9.56 -0.15 28.93
C PRO A 240 -11.06 0.03 28.69
N LYS A 241 -11.48 1.26 28.38
CA LYS A 241 -12.89 1.58 28.15
C LYS A 241 -13.53 0.74 27.03
N PHE A 242 -12.77 0.40 25.99
CA PHE A 242 -13.30 -0.31 24.83
C PHE A 242 -13.41 -1.81 25.10
N HIS A 243 -12.43 -2.43 25.77
CA HIS A 243 -12.55 -3.86 26.08
C HIS A 243 -13.55 -4.10 27.21
N THR A 244 -13.67 -3.18 28.18
CA THR A 244 -14.77 -3.24 29.16
C THR A 244 -16.13 -3.22 28.47
N ALA A 245 -16.36 -2.27 27.55
CA ALA A 245 -17.60 -2.21 26.79
C ALA A 245 -17.83 -3.48 25.95
N MET A 246 -16.79 -4.03 25.33
CA MET A 246 -16.88 -5.30 24.60
C MET A 246 -17.33 -6.45 25.51
N PHE A 247 -16.69 -6.61 26.68
CA PHE A 247 -17.02 -7.67 27.62
C PHE A 247 -18.44 -7.54 28.18
N GLU A 248 -18.91 -6.33 28.45
CA GLU A 248 -20.30 -6.06 28.84
C GLU A 248 -21.30 -6.49 27.75
N VAL A 249 -21.04 -6.14 26.48
CA VAL A 249 -21.88 -6.54 25.35
C VAL A 249 -21.92 -8.06 25.18
N LEU A 250 -20.79 -8.72 25.42
CA LEU A 250 -20.67 -10.18 25.31
C LEU A 250 -21.19 -10.91 26.56
N GLY A 251 -21.38 -10.22 27.70
CA GLY A 251 -21.68 -10.85 28.97
C GLY A 251 -20.55 -11.75 29.48
N ILE A 252 -19.30 -11.37 29.25
CA ILE A 252 -18.09 -12.08 29.69
C ILE A 252 -17.46 -11.32 30.85
N ASP A 253 -16.96 -12.04 31.86
CA ASP A 253 -16.05 -11.47 32.86
C ASP A 253 -14.62 -11.42 32.30
N GLY A 254 -14.15 -10.21 32.00
CA GLY A 254 -12.81 -9.93 31.48
C GLY A 254 -11.75 -9.67 32.55
N GLY A 255 -12.04 -9.87 33.84
CA GLY A 255 -11.16 -9.48 34.95
C GLY A 255 -9.80 -10.19 34.98
N GLU A 256 -9.65 -11.33 34.29
CA GLU A 256 -8.39 -12.08 34.18
C GLU A 256 -7.71 -11.91 32.81
N LEU A 257 -8.00 -10.82 32.08
CA LEU A 257 -7.44 -10.56 30.75
C LEU A 257 -5.92 -10.67 30.69
N PHE A 258 -5.20 -10.19 31.70
CA PHE A 258 -3.74 -10.16 31.71
C PHE A 258 -3.15 -11.31 32.54
N GLU A 259 -3.87 -11.79 33.55
CA GLU A 259 -3.45 -12.87 34.45
C GLU A 259 -3.67 -14.25 33.82
N ASN A 260 -4.74 -14.43 33.06
CA ASN A 260 -5.06 -15.68 32.37
C ASN A 260 -5.62 -15.45 30.95
N PRO A 261 -4.78 -14.94 30.02
CA PRO A 261 -5.20 -14.65 28.64
C PRO A 261 -5.80 -15.86 27.92
N GLU A 262 -5.30 -17.08 28.20
CA GLU A 262 -5.80 -18.32 27.60
C GLU A 262 -7.26 -18.61 27.96
N LYS A 263 -7.65 -18.34 29.21
CA LYS A 263 -9.05 -18.46 29.63
C LYS A 263 -9.93 -17.47 28.89
N ILE A 264 -9.49 -16.21 28.77
CA ILE A 264 -10.24 -15.19 28.04
C ILE A 264 -10.36 -15.52 26.55
N ILE A 265 -9.30 -16.06 25.94
CA ILE A 265 -9.35 -16.54 24.54
C ILE A 265 -10.44 -17.60 24.38
N LYS A 266 -10.46 -18.63 25.23
CA LYS A 266 -11.48 -19.69 25.17
C LYS A 266 -12.89 -19.15 25.35
N LEU A 267 -13.10 -18.24 26.30
CA LEU A 267 -14.40 -17.59 26.51
C LEU A 267 -14.85 -16.81 25.27
N LEU A 268 -13.95 -16.03 24.66
CA LEU A 268 -14.25 -15.27 23.45
C LEU A 268 -14.50 -16.21 22.25
N GLU A 269 -13.71 -17.27 22.08
CA GLU A 269 -13.92 -18.29 21.03
C GLU A 269 -15.29 -18.96 21.16
N GLU A 270 -15.65 -19.43 22.35
CA GLU A 270 -16.96 -20.02 22.63
C GLU A 270 -18.09 -19.02 22.39
N LYS A 271 -17.93 -17.78 22.85
CA LYS A 271 -18.92 -16.74 22.71
C LYS A 271 -19.18 -16.38 21.25
N PHE A 272 -18.13 -16.13 20.47
CA PHE A 272 -18.29 -15.73 19.07
C PHE A 272 -18.90 -16.85 18.20
N LEU A 273 -18.81 -18.12 18.60
CA LEU A 273 -19.49 -19.23 17.94
C LEU A 273 -21.02 -19.28 18.15
N GLU A 274 -21.57 -18.49 19.07
CA GLU A 274 -23.03 -18.48 19.32
C GLU A 274 -23.84 -17.86 18.17
N LYS A 275 -23.23 -16.97 17.37
CA LYS A 275 -23.88 -16.22 16.30
C LYS A 275 -23.00 -16.12 15.06
N THR A 276 -23.62 -15.83 13.93
CA THR A 276 -22.93 -15.56 12.66
C THR A 276 -22.17 -14.24 12.72
N ARG A 277 -21.19 -14.05 11.83
CA ARG A 277 -20.45 -12.79 11.72
C ARG A 277 -21.36 -11.57 11.59
N ASP A 278 -22.38 -11.66 10.74
CA ASP A 278 -23.24 -10.49 10.44
C ASP A 278 -24.18 -10.17 11.61
N GLU A 279 -24.66 -11.17 12.35
CA GLU A 279 -25.38 -10.96 13.62
C GLU A 279 -24.49 -10.26 14.66
N TRP A 280 -23.22 -10.65 14.78
CA TRP A 280 -22.27 -9.95 15.67
C TRP A 280 -21.99 -8.53 15.20
N ALA A 281 -21.76 -8.31 13.91
CA ALA A 281 -21.55 -6.98 13.36
C ALA A 281 -22.71 -6.04 13.70
N GLN A 282 -23.96 -6.51 13.61
CA GLN A 282 -25.15 -5.76 14.01
C GLN A 282 -25.20 -5.49 15.52
N ILE A 283 -24.82 -6.47 16.36
CA ILE A 283 -24.80 -6.30 17.83
C ILE A 283 -23.78 -5.25 18.27
N PHE A 284 -22.64 -5.16 17.59
CA PHE A 284 -21.59 -4.19 17.89
C PHE A 284 -21.74 -2.85 17.15
N GLU A 285 -22.70 -2.74 16.23
CA GLU A 285 -22.95 -1.51 15.49
C GLU A 285 -23.28 -0.35 16.44
N GLY A 286 -22.60 0.78 16.24
CA GLY A 286 -22.76 1.98 17.07
C GLY A 286 -22.17 1.87 18.49
N LYS A 287 -21.44 0.81 18.81
CA LYS A 287 -20.79 0.62 20.12
C LYS A 287 -19.28 0.82 20.02
N ASP A 288 -18.71 1.47 21.03
CA ASP A 288 -17.27 1.71 21.17
C ASP A 288 -16.55 0.44 21.67
N CYS A 289 -16.58 -0.63 20.89
CA CYS A 289 -16.01 -1.93 21.25
C CYS A 289 -14.86 -2.39 20.34
N CYS A 290 -14.55 -1.65 19.26
CA CYS A 290 -13.53 -2.03 18.27
C CYS A 290 -13.71 -3.47 17.72
N VAL A 291 -14.96 -3.86 17.47
CA VAL A 291 -15.32 -5.17 16.92
C VAL A 291 -15.96 -4.97 15.54
N THR A 292 -15.41 -5.63 14.51
CA THR A 292 -15.86 -5.45 13.11
C THR A 292 -15.86 -6.77 12.33
N PRO A 293 -16.72 -6.92 11.29
CA PRO A 293 -16.65 -8.09 10.42
C PRO A 293 -15.35 -8.12 9.62
N VAL A 294 -14.74 -9.30 9.50
CA VAL A 294 -13.70 -9.53 8.49
C VAL A 294 -14.40 -9.73 7.15
N LEU A 295 -14.15 -8.81 6.21
CA LEU A 295 -14.75 -8.79 4.88
C LEU A 295 -13.84 -9.41 3.81
N ASP A 296 -14.43 -10.19 2.93
CA ASP A 296 -13.84 -10.70 1.69
C ASP A 296 -13.89 -9.67 0.55
N ILE A 297 -12.98 -9.79 -0.42
CA ILE A 297 -12.88 -8.88 -1.58
C ILE A 297 -14.17 -8.79 -2.40
N HIS A 298 -15.03 -9.80 -2.37
CA HIS A 298 -16.30 -9.81 -3.11
C HIS A 298 -17.43 -9.09 -2.37
N GLU A 299 -17.32 -8.87 -1.06
CA GLU A 299 -18.35 -8.22 -0.25
C GLU A 299 -18.02 -6.77 0.15
N VAL A 300 -16.75 -6.33 0.05
CA VAL A 300 -16.32 -4.99 0.48
C VAL A 300 -17.15 -3.84 -0.11
N GLY A 301 -17.62 -3.94 -1.35
CA GLY A 301 -18.44 -2.87 -1.95
C GLY A 301 -19.91 -2.86 -1.50
N THR A 302 -20.34 -3.88 -0.77
CA THR A 302 -21.73 -4.03 -0.29
C THR A 302 -21.91 -3.74 1.19
N TYR A 303 -20.83 -3.53 1.94
CA TYR A 303 -20.90 -3.21 3.36
C TYR A 303 -21.36 -1.77 3.59
N GLY A 304 -22.26 -1.54 4.56
CA GLY A 304 -22.92 -0.24 4.79
C GLY A 304 -21.98 0.95 4.82
N GLN A 305 -20.92 0.90 5.65
CA GLN A 305 -19.92 1.96 5.74
C GLN A 305 -19.21 2.25 4.40
N HIS A 306 -19.01 1.23 3.57
CA HIS A 306 -18.37 1.37 2.26
C HIS A 306 -19.35 1.90 1.20
N ILE A 307 -20.64 1.58 1.30
CA ILE A 307 -21.73 2.16 0.50
C ILE A 307 -21.90 3.65 0.83
N ASP A 308 -22.03 3.99 2.11
CA ASP A 308 -22.26 5.36 2.58
C ASP A 308 -21.13 6.29 2.16
N ARG A 309 -19.90 5.77 2.25
CA ARG A 309 -18.72 6.49 1.78
C ARG A 309 -18.51 6.34 0.28
N GLN A 310 -19.25 5.49 -0.43
CA GLN A 310 -19.01 5.16 -1.84
C GLN A 310 -17.54 4.81 -2.12
N ASN A 311 -16.94 3.96 -1.29
CA ASN A 311 -15.50 3.71 -1.30
C ASN A 311 -15.03 2.86 -2.49
N PHE A 312 -15.92 2.05 -3.04
CA PHE A 312 -15.64 1.16 -4.15
C PHE A 312 -16.55 1.47 -5.34
N THR A 313 -16.10 1.12 -6.54
CA THR A 313 -16.90 1.06 -7.76
C THR A 313 -16.86 -0.35 -8.32
N ARG A 314 -17.99 -0.87 -8.76
CA ARG A 314 -18.04 -2.17 -9.44
C ARG A 314 -17.52 -2.02 -10.87
N SER A 315 -16.59 -2.87 -11.29
CA SER A 315 -16.08 -2.91 -12.65
C SER A 315 -16.44 -4.23 -13.34
N ASP A 316 -17.33 -4.16 -14.32
CA ASP A 316 -17.74 -5.33 -15.10
C ASP A 316 -16.64 -5.79 -16.07
N GLN A 317 -15.70 -4.90 -16.41
CA GLN A 317 -14.53 -5.21 -17.24
C GLN A 317 -13.65 -6.29 -16.61
N PHE A 318 -13.70 -6.46 -15.30
CA PHE A 318 -12.87 -7.40 -14.54
C PHE A 318 -13.71 -8.39 -13.74
N GLY A 319 -14.77 -8.95 -14.36
CA GLY A 319 -15.62 -9.96 -13.74
C GLY A 319 -16.50 -9.42 -12.62
N GLY A 320 -16.88 -8.15 -12.67
CA GLY A 320 -17.77 -7.53 -11.68
C GLY A 320 -17.12 -7.29 -10.31
N THR A 321 -15.79 -7.11 -10.28
CA THR A 321 -14.99 -6.90 -9.06
C THR A 321 -15.14 -5.49 -8.49
N TRP A 322 -14.96 -5.37 -7.18
CA TRP A 322 -14.95 -4.09 -6.47
C TRP A 322 -13.58 -3.43 -6.55
N ILE A 323 -13.54 -2.22 -7.09
CA ILE A 323 -12.31 -1.44 -7.25
C ILE A 323 -12.37 -0.24 -6.30
N ALA A 324 -11.35 -0.09 -5.45
CA ALA A 324 -11.25 1.03 -4.53
C ALA A 324 -11.09 2.36 -5.28
N LYS A 325 -11.79 3.39 -4.80
CA LYS A 325 -11.58 4.78 -5.24
C LYS A 325 -10.30 5.35 -4.61
N PRO A 326 -9.70 6.39 -5.21
CA PRO A 326 -8.50 7.03 -4.69
C PRO A 326 -8.64 7.50 -3.23
N SER A 327 -7.55 7.38 -2.46
CA SER A 327 -7.39 7.83 -1.08
C SER A 327 -6.03 8.51 -0.91
N PRO A 328 -5.92 9.65 -0.18
CA PRO A 328 -6.97 10.33 0.55
C PRO A 328 -8.00 11.03 -0.35
N ARG A 329 -9.18 11.34 0.23
CA ARG A 329 -10.20 12.15 -0.45
C ARG A 329 -9.88 13.62 -0.28
N VAL A 330 -9.92 14.36 -1.36
CA VAL A 330 -9.75 15.82 -1.33
C VAL A 330 -11.11 16.49 -1.15
N GLN A 331 -11.19 17.43 -0.21
CA GLN A 331 -12.37 18.25 0.04
C GLN A 331 -11.99 19.72 -0.06
N THR A 332 -12.66 20.47 -0.93
CA THR A 332 -12.53 21.95 -0.97
C THR A 332 -13.47 22.59 0.05
N PRO A 333 -13.25 23.86 0.44
CA PRO A 333 -14.17 24.59 1.31
C PRO A 333 -15.63 24.55 0.82
N GLU A 334 -15.86 24.64 -0.50
CA GLU A 334 -17.19 24.55 -1.11
C GLU A 334 -17.81 23.17 -0.89
N GLN A 335 -17.03 22.10 -1.08
CA GLN A 335 -17.48 20.73 -0.85
C GLN A 335 -17.76 20.44 0.62
N LEU A 336 -17.00 21.05 1.53
CA LEU A 336 -17.26 20.96 2.97
C LEU A 336 -18.54 21.70 3.36
N ARG A 337 -18.72 22.94 2.88
CA ARG A 337 -19.94 23.73 3.14
C ARG A 337 -21.21 23.05 2.65
N SER A 338 -21.15 22.26 1.58
CA SER A 338 -22.31 21.51 1.09
C SER A 338 -22.72 20.31 1.96
N LYS A 339 -21.91 19.95 2.96
CA LYS A 339 -22.10 18.77 3.82
C LYS A 339 -22.38 19.11 5.29
N LEU A 340 -22.13 20.36 5.69
CA LEU A 340 -22.44 20.89 7.03
C LEU A 340 -23.82 21.55 7.00
#